data_AF-A0A8H7XP91-F1
#
_entry.id   AF-A0A8H7XP91-F1
#
_cell.length_a   1.000
_cell.length_b   1.000
_cell.length_c   1.000
_cell.angle_alpha   90.00
_cell.angle_beta   90.00
_cell.angle_gamma   90.00
#
_symmetry.space_group_name_H-M   'P 1'
#
loop_
_entity.id
_entity.type
_entity.pdbx_description
1 polymer ?
#
loop_
_entity_poly.entity_id
_entity_poly.type
_entity_poly.pdbx_seq_one_letter_code
_entity_poly.pdbx_strand_id
1 'polypeptide(L)'
;MASSQAGPSNTKPTSVSTPQNAPSLLLSEALGFSPQLLLDDIINIANNAVQDGVNGMEEFLEKWADERVAASEAASGSGANARAKADADAEATIHEVEQGLVAFQTLLEYHTDIAFDFFEAWCMRNIFMVPSDLPIVLPHQQGLDLTVTPEQEVEAMEEVEELRKRLDGQRKLNRLLTRAIRTSSRQLARAESRLSQLSSLSVPSTFDDPGSSSLDKLHSIPPKFLQMYTTMSSLPPTDTITPPTSSAGTTTEVGKRQWETSHTGYVNWALSRLVSRTARSGTSTVDGGGGGASTVAVDRLDAMASEIGTGDSLRRALEAVGNVDQALSQVEQREQQQRQQQLSPKDDDEDDDRMQE
;
A
#
# COMPACT_ATOMS: atom_id res chain seq x y z
N MET A 1 32.87 87.35 26.18
CA MET A 1 32.60 88.01 24.87
C MET A 1 33.73 87.67 23.93
N ALA A 2 33.52 86.73 23.01
CA ALA A 2 34.32 86.55 21.80
C ALA A 2 33.54 85.59 20.88
N SER A 3 33.14 86.12 19.73
CA SER A 3 32.45 85.43 18.63
C SER A 3 33.38 84.44 17.91
N SER A 4 32.84 83.35 17.38
CA SER A 4 33.37 82.73 16.16
C SER A 4 32.34 81.83 15.46
N GLN A 5 31.76 82.38 14.39
CA GLN A 5 31.56 81.77 13.07
C GLN A 5 31.14 80.29 12.98
N ALA A 6 29.87 80.05 12.64
CA ALA A 6 29.39 78.79 12.06
C ALA A 6 29.28 78.95 10.54
N GLY A 7 30.07 78.17 9.79
CA GLY A 7 29.99 78.02 8.34
C GLY A 7 28.86 77.07 7.91
N PRO A 8 28.48 77.07 6.62
CA PRO A 8 27.26 76.45 6.13
C PRO A 8 27.38 74.91 6.05
N SER A 9 26.36 74.24 6.58
CA SER A 9 26.17 72.79 6.49
C SER A 9 25.91 72.38 5.03
N ASN A 10 26.85 71.60 4.49
CA ASN A 10 26.76 70.88 3.24
C ASN A 10 25.60 69.85 3.29
N THR A 11 24.47 70.17 2.68
CA THR A 11 23.33 69.25 2.55
C THR A 11 23.66 68.21 1.47
N LYS A 12 24.02 67.00 1.92
CA LYS A 12 24.11 65.80 1.07
C LYS A 12 22.73 65.54 0.43
N PRO A 13 22.65 65.32 -0.89
CA PRO A 13 21.37 65.03 -1.54
C PRO A 13 20.83 63.69 -1.05
N THR A 14 19.60 63.71 -0.53
CA THR A 14 18.77 62.56 -0.21
C THR A 14 18.66 61.69 -1.46
N SER A 15 19.23 60.49 -1.41
CA SER A 15 19.03 59.46 -2.43
C SER A 15 17.54 59.13 -2.48
N VAL A 16 16.87 59.54 -3.55
CA VAL A 16 15.53 59.09 -3.89
C VAL A 16 15.63 57.57 -4.10
N SER A 17 15.18 56.80 -3.12
CA SER A 17 15.03 55.36 -3.23
C SER A 17 13.98 55.09 -4.31
N THR A 18 14.42 54.59 -5.46
CA THR A 18 13.53 53.93 -6.41
C THR A 18 12.75 52.86 -5.64
N PRO A 19 11.41 52.78 -5.73
CA PRO A 19 10.68 51.70 -5.09
C PRO A 19 11.15 50.41 -5.74
N GLN A 20 11.96 49.64 -5.02
CA GLN A 20 12.32 48.30 -5.43
C GLN A 20 11.02 47.51 -5.28
N ASN A 21 10.44 47.03 -6.39
CA ASN A 21 9.29 46.14 -6.28
C ASN A 21 9.75 44.87 -5.56
N ALA A 22 8.97 44.42 -4.57
CA ALA A 22 9.14 43.09 -4.02
C ALA A 22 9.11 42.04 -5.16
N PRO A 23 9.81 40.91 -5.04
CA PRO A 23 9.81 39.89 -6.07
C PRO A 23 8.37 39.43 -6.34
N SER A 24 7.94 39.49 -7.60
CA SER A 24 6.60 39.04 -8.05
C SER A 24 6.29 37.62 -7.60
N LEU A 25 7.32 36.82 -7.36
CA LEU A 25 7.26 35.47 -6.83
C LEU A 25 6.60 35.38 -5.45
N LEU A 26 6.84 36.34 -4.56
CA LEU A 26 6.29 36.33 -3.20
C LEU A 26 4.76 36.37 -3.24
N LEU A 27 4.22 37.18 -4.14
CA LEU A 27 2.79 37.35 -4.26
C LEU A 27 2.14 36.16 -4.99
N SER A 28 2.80 35.59 -6.00
CA SER A 28 2.33 34.34 -6.62
C SER A 28 2.38 33.15 -5.66
N GLU A 29 3.35 33.13 -4.75
CA GLU A 29 3.47 32.12 -3.69
C GLU A 29 2.40 32.30 -2.62
N ALA A 30 2.08 33.54 -2.25
CA ALA A 30 1.03 33.86 -1.28
C ALA A 30 -0.37 33.51 -1.79
N LEU A 31 -0.64 33.81 -3.05
CA LEU A 31 -1.94 33.57 -3.68
C LEU A 31 -2.09 32.14 -4.21
N GLY A 32 -0.98 31.46 -4.50
CA GLY A 32 -0.96 30.17 -5.16
C GLY A 32 -1.21 30.23 -6.68
N PHE A 33 -1.39 31.43 -7.24
CA PHE A 33 -1.56 31.69 -8.66
C PHE A 33 -0.97 33.06 -9.04
N SER A 34 -0.70 33.27 -10.32
CA SER A 34 -0.26 34.59 -10.82
C SER A 34 -1.46 35.54 -10.90
N PRO A 35 -1.40 36.75 -10.31
CA PRO A 35 -2.51 37.72 -10.38
C PRO A 35 -2.90 38.10 -11.81
N GLN A 36 -1.96 38.04 -12.73
CA GLN A 36 -2.21 38.33 -14.14
C GLN A 36 -3.26 37.36 -14.71
N LEU A 37 -3.21 36.08 -14.33
CA LEU A 37 -4.22 35.09 -14.76
C LEU A 37 -5.63 35.43 -14.25
N LEU A 38 -5.73 35.95 -13.03
CA LEU A 38 -7.01 36.38 -12.48
C LEU A 38 -7.56 37.60 -13.25
N LEU A 39 -6.69 38.54 -13.63
CA LEU A 39 -7.10 39.71 -14.40
C LEU A 39 -7.52 39.30 -15.82
N ASP A 40 -6.76 38.41 -16.48
CA ASP A 40 -7.11 37.83 -17.78
C ASP A 40 -8.48 37.15 -17.73
N ASP A 41 -8.74 36.33 -16.71
CA ASP A 41 -10.03 35.65 -16.52
C ASP A 41 -11.18 36.66 -16.32
N ILE A 42 -10.97 37.72 -15.54
CA ILE A 42 -11.97 38.79 -15.34
C ILE A 42 -12.26 39.51 -16.66
N ILE A 43 -11.24 39.85 -17.44
CA ILE A 43 -11.39 40.53 -18.74
C ILE A 43 -12.15 39.63 -19.71
N ASN A 44 -11.81 38.34 -19.77
CA ASN A 44 -12.51 37.38 -20.61
C ASN A 44 -14.00 37.25 -20.24
N ILE A 45 -14.32 37.15 -18.95
CA ILE A 45 -15.71 37.10 -18.47
C ILE A 45 -16.44 38.40 -18.80
N ALA A 46 -15.80 39.55 -18.62
CA ALA A 46 -16.41 40.84 -18.92
C ALA A 46 -16.68 41.03 -20.41
N ASN A 47 -15.75 40.64 -21.28
CA ASN A 47 -15.95 40.70 -22.74
C ASN A 47 -17.09 39.78 -23.18
N ASN A 48 -17.19 38.58 -22.60
CA ASN A 48 -18.33 37.69 -22.86
C ASN A 48 -19.65 38.33 -22.40
N ALA A 49 -19.68 38.95 -21.21
CA ALA A 49 -20.88 39.63 -20.71
C ALA A 49 -21.28 40.85 -21.57
N VAL A 50 -20.30 41.57 -22.12
CA VAL A 50 -20.53 42.66 -23.09
C VAL A 50 -21.16 42.11 -24.35
N GLN A 51 -20.61 41.03 -24.91
CA GLN A 51 -21.17 40.37 -26.10
C GLN A 51 -22.58 39.86 -25.86
N ASP A 52 -22.82 39.19 -24.73
CA ASP A 52 -24.16 38.70 -24.35
C ASP A 52 -25.15 39.85 -24.20
N GLY A 53 -24.71 40.99 -23.67
CA GLY A 53 -25.52 42.22 -23.56
C GLY A 53 -25.88 42.82 -24.91
N VAL A 54 -24.93 42.84 -25.87
CA VAL A 54 -25.16 43.31 -27.24
C VAL A 54 -26.09 42.37 -27.99
N ASN A 55 -25.88 41.05 -27.90
CA ASN A 55 -26.76 40.04 -28.51
C ASN A 55 -28.20 40.14 -27.96
N GLY A 56 -28.35 40.36 -26.65
CA GLY A 56 -29.68 40.55 -26.05
C GLY A 56 -30.36 41.84 -26.50
N MET A 57 -29.59 42.89 -26.79
CA MET A 57 -30.09 44.14 -27.37
C MET A 57 -30.48 43.96 -28.84
N GLU A 58 -29.70 43.20 -29.61
CA GLU A 58 -29.99 42.83 -31.00
C GLU A 58 -31.37 42.15 -31.10
N GLU A 59 -31.59 41.07 -30.35
CA GLU A 59 -32.88 40.37 -30.35
C GLU A 59 -34.06 41.26 -29.94
N PHE A 60 -33.82 42.24 -29.07
CA PHE A 60 -34.87 43.18 -28.65
C PHE A 60 -35.17 44.22 -29.74
N LEU A 61 -34.13 44.76 -30.37
CA LEU A 61 -34.25 45.75 -31.43
C LEU A 61 -34.83 45.15 -32.71
N GLU A 62 -34.50 43.89 -33.04
CA GLU A 62 -35.12 43.14 -34.13
C GLU A 62 -36.63 42.99 -33.91
N LYS A 63 -37.05 42.49 -32.73
CA LYS A 63 -38.48 42.37 -32.37
C LYS A 63 -39.20 43.73 -32.45
N TRP A 64 -38.54 44.77 -31.97
CA TRP A 64 -39.08 46.13 -32.02
C TRP A 64 -39.20 46.67 -33.46
N ALA A 65 -38.22 46.38 -34.32
CA ALA A 65 -38.26 46.73 -35.73
C ALA A 65 -39.38 45.98 -36.46
N ASP A 66 -39.51 44.67 -36.24
CA ASP A 66 -40.57 43.82 -36.81
C ASP A 66 -41.98 44.30 -36.45
N GLU A 67 -42.22 44.65 -35.17
CA GLU A 67 -43.49 45.22 -34.73
C GLU A 67 -43.84 46.52 -35.46
N ARG A 68 -42.83 47.33 -35.75
CA ARG A 68 -42.96 48.63 -36.40
C ARG A 68 -43.16 48.49 -37.91
N VAL A 69 -42.50 47.52 -38.54
CA VAL A 69 -42.74 47.11 -39.92
C VAL A 69 -44.17 46.58 -40.05
N ALA A 70 -44.60 45.66 -39.19
CA ALA A 70 -45.97 45.13 -39.19
C ALA A 70 -47.04 46.22 -39.00
N ALA A 71 -46.78 47.21 -38.13
CA ALA A 71 -47.66 48.36 -37.95
C ALA A 71 -47.70 49.27 -39.19
N SER A 72 -46.58 49.41 -39.92
CA SER A 72 -46.50 50.18 -41.15
C SER A 72 -47.21 49.51 -42.33
N GLU A 73 -47.11 48.17 -42.43
CA GLU A 73 -47.84 47.36 -43.42
C GLU A 73 -49.35 47.48 -43.22
N ALA A 74 -49.82 47.39 -41.96
CA ALA A 74 -51.23 47.54 -41.62
C ALA A 74 -51.80 48.95 -41.92
N ALA A 75 -50.95 49.99 -41.92
CA ALA A 75 -51.33 51.35 -42.25
C ALA A 75 -51.27 51.65 -43.77
N SER A 76 -50.48 50.91 -44.53
CA SER A 76 -50.34 51.07 -45.98
C SER A 76 -51.48 50.35 -46.73
N GLY A 77 -52.35 51.12 -47.41
CA GLY A 77 -53.49 50.55 -48.16
C GLY A 77 -53.08 49.71 -49.38
N SER A 78 -53.97 48.79 -49.79
CA SER A 78 -53.84 47.81 -50.90
C SER A 78 -53.54 48.42 -52.28
N GLY A 79 -52.31 48.87 -52.52
CA GLY A 79 -51.83 49.33 -53.81
C GLY A 79 -50.40 48.86 -54.05
N ALA A 80 -50.12 48.28 -55.22
CA ALA A 80 -48.81 47.70 -55.55
C ALA A 80 -47.63 48.69 -55.39
N ASN A 81 -47.84 49.97 -55.70
CA ASN A 81 -46.85 51.03 -55.51
C ASN A 81 -46.69 51.49 -54.04
N ALA A 82 -47.72 51.31 -53.21
CA ALA A 82 -47.66 51.63 -51.78
C ALA A 82 -46.94 50.51 -51.02
N ARG A 83 -47.13 49.25 -51.44
CA ARG A 83 -46.45 48.07 -50.88
C ARG A 83 -44.94 48.09 -51.13
N ALA A 84 -44.52 48.32 -52.37
CA ALA A 84 -43.09 48.42 -52.70
C ALA A 84 -42.37 49.57 -51.96
N LYS A 85 -43.09 50.63 -51.58
CA LYS A 85 -42.55 51.71 -50.77
C LYS A 85 -42.48 51.34 -49.28
N ALA A 86 -43.50 50.68 -48.75
CA ALA A 86 -43.50 50.18 -47.37
C ALA A 86 -42.39 49.14 -47.14
N ASP A 87 -42.18 48.23 -48.10
CA ASP A 87 -41.11 47.23 -48.06
C ASP A 87 -39.73 47.90 -48.06
N ALA A 88 -39.51 48.94 -48.88
CA ALA A 88 -38.26 49.69 -48.91
C ALA A 88 -38.01 50.52 -47.63
N ASP A 89 -39.06 51.11 -47.06
CA ASP A 89 -38.97 51.85 -45.80
C ASP A 89 -38.71 50.90 -44.61
N ALA A 90 -39.23 49.67 -44.66
CA ALA A 90 -38.97 48.61 -43.68
C ALA A 90 -37.52 48.12 -43.72
N GLU A 91 -37.01 47.77 -44.90
CA GLU A 91 -35.61 47.38 -45.09
C GLU A 91 -34.63 48.48 -44.65
N ALA A 92 -34.96 49.75 -44.92
CA ALA A 92 -34.15 50.88 -44.47
C ALA A 92 -34.12 51.01 -42.94
N THR A 93 -35.23 50.72 -42.26
CA THR A 93 -35.32 50.79 -40.80
C THR A 93 -34.52 49.67 -40.13
N ILE A 94 -34.58 48.45 -40.68
CA ILE A 94 -33.78 47.31 -40.20
C ILE A 94 -32.29 47.59 -40.40
N HIS A 95 -31.92 48.10 -41.57
CA HIS A 95 -30.52 48.43 -41.86
C HIS A 95 -29.96 49.55 -40.98
N GLU A 96 -30.77 50.56 -40.63
CA GLU A 96 -30.39 51.62 -39.69
C GLU A 96 -30.15 51.06 -38.27
N VAL A 97 -30.98 50.11 -37.85
CA VAL A 97 -30.86 49.42 -36.55
C VAL A 97 -29.59 48.57 -36.50
N GLU A 98 -29.33 47.74 -37.52
CA GLU A 98 -28.10 46.94 -37.63
C GLU A 98 -26.86 47.84 -37.63
N GLN A 99 -26.86 48.92 -38.42
CA GLN A 99 -25.74 49.84 -38.49
C GLN A 99 -25.51 50.56 -37.15
N GLY A 100 -26.58 50.98 -36.48
CA GLY A 100 -26.53 51.58 -35.15
C GLY A 100 -26.00 50.61 -34.08
N LEU A 101 -26.41 49.34 -34.16
CA LEU A 101 -25.95 48.28 -33.26
C LEU A 101 -24.45 48.00 -33.44
N VAL A 102 -23.97 47.87 -34.68
CA VAL A 102 -22.54 47.68 -34.97
C VAL A 102 -21.72 48.88 -34.49
N ALA A 103 -22.21 50.10 -34.71
CA ALA A 103 -21.55 51.31 -34.19
C ALA A 103 -21.52 51.34 -32.65
N PHE A 104 -22.58 50.90 -31.99
CA PHE A 104 -22.64 50.79 -30.54
C PHE A 104 -21.70 49.70 -29.99
N GLN A 105 -21.69 48.52 -30.60
CA GLN A 105 -20.81 47.42 -30.24
C GLN A 105 -19.35 47.83 -30.32
N THR A 106 -18.93 48.40 -31.46
CA THR A 106 -17.53 48.84 -31.64
C THR A 106 -17.13 49.94 -30.66
N LEU A 107 -18.05 50.87 -30.34
CA LEU A 107 -17.82 51.90 -29.32
C LEU A 107 -17.68 51.27 -27.93
N LEU A 108 -18.55 50.32 -27.59
CA LEU A 108 -18.55 49.64 -26.31
C LEU A 108 -17.26 48.85 -26.12
N GLU A 109 -16.90 48.01 -27.10
CA GLU A 109 -15.66 47.23 -27.13
C GLU A 109 -14.42 48.13 -26.93
N TYR A 110 -14.34 49.24 -27.67
CA TYR A 110 -13.24 50.19 -27.55
C TYR A 110 -13.12 50.79 -26.14
N HIS A 111 -14.24 51.19 -25.55
CA HIS A 111 -14.23 51.78 -24.21
C HIS A 111 -14.00 50.75 -23.11
N THR A 112 -14.52 49.53 -23.27
CA THR A 112 -14.29 48.44 -22.31
C THR A 112 -12.84 47.98 -22.33
N ASP A 113 -12.22 47.87 -23.50
CA ASP A 113 -10.79 47.53 -23.66
C ASP A 113 -9.91 48.53 -22.91
N ILE A 114 -10.09 49.83 -23.15
CA ILE A 114 -9.36 50.89 -22.45
C ILE A 114 -9.61 50.87 -20.93
N ALA A 115 -10.85 50.67 -20.51
CA ALA A 115 -11.19 50.63 -19.09
C ALA A 115 -10.54 49.44 -18.39
N PHE A 116 -10.51 48.28 -19.05
CA PHE A 116 -9.89 47.07 -18.53
C PHE A 116 -8.37 47.13 -18.53
N ASP A 117 -7.74 47.75 -19.53
CA ASP A 117 -6.29 48.07 -19.51
C ASP A 117 -5.93 48.94 -18.30
N PHE A 118 -6.71 49.99 -18.03
CA PHE A 118 -6.48 50.85 -16.86
C PHE A 118 -6.74 50.10 -15.55
N PHE A 119 -7.75 49.24 -15.51
CA PHE A 119 -8.05 48.41 -14.36
C PHE A 119 -6.92 47.41 -14.08
N GLU A 120 -6.40 46.74 -15.10
CA GLU A 120 -5.27 45.80 -14.99
C GLU A 120 -4.04 46.52 -14.43
N ALA A 121 -3.66 47.64 -15.06
CA ALA A 121 -2.53 48.45 -14.63
C ALA A 121 -2.70 48.99 -13.20
N TRP A 122 -3.92 49.39 -12.83
CA TRP A 122 -4.22 49.87 -11.48
C TRP A 122 -4.14 48.76 -10.43
N CYS A 123 -4.69 47.58 -10.73
CA CYS A 123 -4.64 46.41 -9.87
C CYS A 123 -3.20 45.96 -9.62
N MET A 124 -2.37 45.88 -10.66
CA MET A 124 -0.96 45.50 -10.56
C MET A 124 -0.13 46.53 -9.77
N ARG A 125 -0.50 47.81 -9.82
CA ARG A 125 0.21 48.88 -9.13
C ARG A 125 -0.23 49.08 -7.67
N ASN A 126 -1.46 48.72 -7.29
CA ASN A 126 -2.02 49.02 -5.97
C ASN A 126 -2.39 47.78 -5.17
N ILE A 127 -3.18 46.86 -5.75
CA ILE A 127 -3.70 45.69 -5.02
C ILE A 127 -2.63 44.61 -4.93
N PHE A 128 -2.01 44.29 -6.07
CA PHE A 128 -0.99 43.24 -6.17
C PHE A 128 0.43 43.79 -6.01
N MET A 129 0.56 44.95 -5.36
CA MET A 129 1.84 45.57 -5.08
C MET A 129 2.21 45.38 -3.62
N VAL A 130 3.34 44.73 -3.39
CA VAL A 130 3.95 44.61 -2.06
C VAL A 130 5.15 45.57 -2.00
N PRO A 131 5.17 46.53 -1.05
CA PRO A 131 6.33 47.39 -0.84
C PRO A 131 7.56 46.59 -0.43
N SER A 132 8.75 46.89 -0.97
CA SER A 132 10.03 46.27 -0.55
C SER A 132 10.35 46.48 0.92
N ASP A 133 9.82 47.56 1.50
CA ASP A 133 10.17 48.00 2.84
C ASP A 133 9.42 47.21 3.92
N LEU A 134 8.48 46.35 3.52
CA LEU A 134 7.71 45.52 4.44
C LEU A 134 8.27 44.09 4.45
N PRO A 135 8.81 43.61 5.59
CA PRO A 135 9.26 42.23 5.71
C PRO A 135 8.05 41.30 5.84
N ILE A 136 7.44 40.95 4.71
CA ILE A 136 6.38 39.94 4.66
C ILE A 136 7.03 38.56 4.72
N VAL A 137 6.64 37.76 5.72
CA VAL A 137 7.01 36.35 5.83
C VAL A 137 5.74 35.54 5.66
N LEU A 138 5.74 34.63 4.68
CA LEU A 138 4.59 33.75 4.46
C LEU A 138 4.52 32.70 5.57
N PRO A 139 3.33 32.17 5.90
CA PRO A 139 3.18 31.16 6.95
C PRO A 139 4.07 29.93 6.77
N HIS A 140 4.29 29.47 5.54
CA HIS A 140 5.16 28.33 5.25
C HIS A 140 6.65 28.68 5.19
N GLN A 141 6.98 29.97 5.13
CA GLN A 141 8.35 30.47 5.31
C GLN A 141 8.69 30.71 6.79
N GLN A 142 7.70 30.58 7.68
CA GLN A 142 7.90 30.76 9.11
C GLN A 142 8.76 29.63 9.67
N GLY A 143 9.94 29.98 10.19
CA GLY A 143 10.90 29.01 10.72
C GLY A 143 11.83 28.41 9.66
N LEU A 144 11.78 28.91 8.42
CA LEU A 144 12.77 28.57 7.41
C LEU A 144 14.07 29.32 7.71
N ASP A 145 15.12 28.58 8.05
CA ASP A 145 16.45 29.15 8.20
C ASP A 145 17.17 29.12 6.85
N LEU A 146 17.19 30.26 6.16
CA LEU A 146 17.89 30.43 4.88
C LEU A 146 19.41 30.64 5.07
N THR A 147 19.91 30.58 6.30
CA THR A 147 21.36 30.69 6.59
C THR A 147 22.08 29.35 6.55
N VAL A 148 21.34 28.25 6.38
CA VAL A 148 21.90 26.90 6.27
C VAL A 148 22.78 26.80 5.03
N THR A 149 24.00 26.31 5.24
CA THR A 149 24.97 26.10 4.15
C THR A 149 24.69 24.77 3.44
N PRO A 150 25.01 24.64 2.13
CA PRO A 150 24.78 23.39 1.40
C PRO A 150 25.54 22.21 2.00
N GLU A 151 26.66 22.46 2.70
CA GLU A 151 27.41 21.43 3.41
C GLU A 151 26.62 20.85 4.59
N GLN A 152 25.90 21.70 5.34
CA GLN A 152 25.04 21.27 6.45
C GLN A 152 23.82 20.50 5.96
N GLU A 153 23.27 20.82 4.79
CA GLU A 153 22.18 20.04 4.19
C GLU A 153 22.63 18.63 3.83
N VAL A 154 23.83 18.49 3.26
CA VAL A 154 24.42 17.18 2.94
C VAL A 154 24.69 16.39 4.22
N GLU A 155 25.27 17.01 5.25
CA GLU A 155 25.49 16.37 6.55
C GLU A 155 24.17 15.88 7.18
N ALA A 156 23.11 16.70 7.15
CA ALA A 156 21.80 16.31 7.65
C ALA A 156 21.19 15.15 6.84
N MET A 157 21.38 15.11 5.52
CA MET A 157 20.94 13.99 4.69
C MET A 157 21.71 12.70 5.03
N GLU A 158 23.02 12.80 5.26
CA GLU A 158 23.87 11.69 5.70
C GLU A 158 23.42 11.18 7.07
N GLU A 159 23.16 12.07 8.04
CA GLU A 159 22.63 11.72 9.36
C GLU A 159 21.29 10.98 9.24
N VAL A 160 20.38 11.45 8.39
CA VAL A 160 19.10 10.78 8.14
C VAL A 160 19.31 9.38 7.56
N GLU A 161 20.28 9.20 6.66
CA GLU A 161 20.58 7.88 6.10
C GLU A 161 21.19 6.94 7.15
N GLU A 162 22.10 7.44 7.99
CA GLU A 162 22.66 6.70 9.11
C GLU A 162 21.58 6.25 10.11
N LEU A 163 20.65 7.15 10.44
CA LEU A 163 19.51 6.84 11.31
C LEU A 163 18.59 5.78 10.68
N ARG A 164 18.36 5.83 9.36
CA ARG A 164 17.62 4.78 8.64
C ARG A 164 18.34 3.43 8.74
N LYS A 165 19.65 3.39 8.48
CA LYS A 165 20.48 2.17 8.62
C LYS A 165 20.43 1.63 10.04
N ARG A 166 20.52 2.50 11.05
CA ARG A 166 20.42 2.13 12.47
C ARG A 166 19.04 1.56 12.82
N LEU A 167 17.98 2.18 12.32
CA LEU A 167 16.60 1.72 12.54
C LEU A 167 16.39 0.33 11.93
N ASP A 168 16.91 0.07 10.74
CA ASP A 168 16.81 -1.24 10.10
C ASP A 168 17.63 -2.30 10.83
N GLY A 169 18.82 -1.94 11.31
CA GLY A 169 19.61 -2.78 12.22
C GLY A 169 18.84 -3.15 13.49
N GLN A 170 18.20 -2.18 14.13
CA GLN A 170 17.36 -2.39 15.31
C GLN A 170 16.13 -3.25 15.02
N ARG A 171 15.45 -3.03 13.89
CA ARG A 171 14.32 -3.86 13.45
C ARG A 171 14.73 -5.31 13.21
N LYS A 172 15.88 -5.55 12.57
CA LYS A 172 16.43 -6.89 12.35
C LYS A 172 16.76 -7.58 13.67
N LEU A 173 17.41 -6.87 14.59
CA LEU A 173 17.73 -7.37 15.92
C LEU A 173 16.45 -7.70 16.71
N ASN A 174 15.44 -6.84 16.68
CA ASN A 174 14.16 -7.10 17.33
C ASN A 174 13.47 -8.37 16.78
N ARG A 175 13.50 -8.58 15.46
CA ARG A 175 12.99 -9.83 14.85
C ARG A 175 13.74 -11.07 15.33
N LEU A 176 15.07 -11.00 15.45
CA LEU A 176 15.89 -12.10 15.97
C LEU A 176 15.61 -12.37 17.45
N LEU A 177 15.53 -11.33 18.28
CA LEU A 177 15.19 -11.46 19.70
C LEU A 177 13.80 -12.06 19.90
N THR A 178 12.81 -11.59 19.14
CA THR A 178 11.45 -12.14 19.19
C THR A 178 11.44 -13.63 18.81
N ARG A 179 12.23 -14.03 17.79
CA ARG A 179 12.40 -15.44 17.43
C ARG A 179 13.06 -16.24 18.55
N ALA A 180 14.13 -15.70 19.15
CA ALA A 180 14.85 -16.33 20.25
C ALA A 180 13.97 -16.53 21.49
N ILE A 181 13.13 -15.55 21.83
CA ILE A 181 12.15 -15.65 22.92
C ILE A 181 11.17 -16.78 22.65
N ARG A 182 10.63 -16.90 21.43
CA ARG A 182 9.71 -17.99 21.05
C ARG A 182 10.38 -19.37 21.09
N THR A 183 11.63 -19.47 20.66
CA THR A 183 12.35 -20.75 20.73
C THR A 183 12.68 -21.12 22.17
N SER A 184 13.10 -20.14 22.97
CA SER A 184 13.40 -20.32 24.40
C SER A 184 12.15 -20.74 25.17
N SER A 185 11.00 -20.11 24.95
CA SER A 185 9.74 -20.47 25.62
C SER A 185 9.28 -21.89 25.25
N ARG A 186 9.45 -22.32 23.99
CA ARG A 186 9.19 -23.70 23.57
C ARG A 186 10.14 -24.70 24.25
N GLN A 187 11.42 -24.37 24.36
CA GLN A 187 12.39 -25.21 25.05
C GLN A 187 12.07 -25.32 26.54
N LEU A 188 11.68 -24.21 27.17
CA LEU A 188 11.25 -24.15 28.56
C LEU A 188 10.03 -25.07 28.77
N ALA A 189 8.97 -24.91 27.98
CA ALA A 189 7.77 -25.75 28.08
C ALA A 189 8.07 -27.25 27.89
N ARG A 190 8.99 -27.61 26.98
CA ARG A 190 9.46 -28.99 26.81
C ARG A 190 10.24 -29.48 28.03
N ALA A 191 11.12 -28.65 28.57
CA ALA A 191 11.89 -28.98 29.77
C ALA A 191 10.96 -29.20 30.98
N GLU A 192 9.95 -28.34 31.15
CA GLU A 192 8.91 -28.47 32.17
C GLU A 192 8.07 -29.74 31.98
N SER A 193 7.65 -30.07 30.75
CA SER A 193 6.91 -31.31 30.49
C SER A 193 7.75 -32.56 30.79
N ARG A 194 9.05 -32.55 30.46
CA ARG A 194 9.95 -33.65 30.87
C ARG A 194 10.11 -33.69 32.37
N LEU A 195 10.24 -32.54 33.04
CA LEU A 195 10.34 -32.48 34.49
C LEU A 195 9.07 -33.03 35.12
N SER A 196 7.88 -32.67 34.64
CA SER A 196 6.62 -33.20 35.19
C SER A 196 6.47 -34.71 34.97
N GLN A 197 6.96 -35.23 33.85
CA GLN A 197 7.04 -36.68 33.61
C GLN A 197 8.02 -37.35 34.58
N LEU A 198 9.22 -36.81 34.73
CA LEU A 198 10.21 -37.35 35.67
C LEU A 198 9.76 -37.20 37.12
N SER A 199 9.11 -36.10 37.47
CA SER A 199 8.54 -35.90 38.80
C SER A 199 7.41 -36.88 39.04
N SER A 200 6.59 -37.22 38.05
CA SER A 200 5.59 -38.28 38.24
C SER A 200 6.21 -39.65 38.57
N LEU A 201 7.44 -39.90 38.10
CA LEU A 201 8.19 -41.12 38.40
C LEU A 201 8.92 -41.04 39.75
N SER A 202 9.37 -39.84 40.14
CA SER A 202 10.14 -39.59 41.37
C SER A 202 9.30 -39.17 42.58
N VAL A 203 8.07 -38.70 42.38
CA VAL A 203 7.17 -38.30 43.47
C VAL A 203 6.79 -39.57 44.24
N PRO A 204 7.03 -39.60 45.58
CA PRO A 204 6.55 -40.67 46.42
C PRO A 204 5.03 -40.75 46.27
N SER A 205 4.52 -41.86 45.75
CA SER A 205 3.09 -42.11 45.75
C SER A 205 2.66 -42.26 47.20
N THR A 206 2.01 -41.24 47.75
CA THR A 206 1.44 -41.11 49.10
C THR A 206 2.40 -40.71 50.24
N PHE A 207 1.91 -39.81 51.08
CA PHE A 207 2.57 -39.26 52.28
C PHE A 207 2.74 -40.30 53.41
N ASP A 208 2.14 -41.49 53.25
CA ASP A 208 2.10 -42.52 54.30
C ASP A 208 3.10 -43.68 54.11
N ASP A 209 3.84 -43.75 52.98
CA ASP A 209 4.84 -44.81 52.75
C ASP A 209 6.13 -44.27 52.09
N PRO A 210 7.20 -44.00 52.87
CA PRO A 210 8.42 -43.35 52.39
C PRO A 210 9.31 -44.20 51.46
N GLY A 211 8.89 -45.42 51.09
CA GLY A 211 9.67 -46.36 50.25
C GLY A 211 9.00 -46.74 48.92
N SER A 212 7.93 -46.05 48.51
CA SER A 212 7.07 -46.50 47.41
C SER A 212 7.26 -45.75 46.08
N SER A 213 8.43 -45.12 45.86
CA SER A 213 8.72 -44.51 44.56
C SER A 213 8.56 -45.55 43.45
N SER A 214 8.01 -45.15 42.30
CA SER A 214 7.79 -46.08 41.18
C SER A 214 9.09 -46.78 40.75
N LEU A 215 10.21 -46.09 40.95
CA LEU A 215 11.57 -46.57 40.70
C LEU A 215 12.00 -47.64 41.72
N ASP A 216 11.68 -47.47 43.01
CA ASP A 216 11.93 -48.51 44.02
C ASP A 216 11.11 -49.78 43.77
N LYS A 217 9.86 -49.61 43.30
CA LYS A 217 9.03 -50.74 42.87
C LYS A 217 9.67 -51.49 41.70
N LEU A 218 10.21 -50.78 40.70
CA LEU A 218 10.97 -51.38 39.59
C LEU A 218 12.27 -52.04 40.06
N HIS A 219 12.99 -51.44 41.01
CA HIS A 219 14.20 -52.03 41.59
C HIS A 219 13.90 -53.33 42.38
N SER A 220 12.69 -53.47 42.93
CA SER A 220 12.25 -54.69 43.62
C SER A 220 11.90 -55.86 42.69
N ILE A 221 11.80 -55.65 41.37
CA ILE A 221 11.37 -56.67 40.40
C ILE A 221 12.47 -57.70 40.11
N PRO A 222 13.73 -57.33 39.80
CA PRO A 222 14.81 -58.29 39.61
C PRO A 222 15.00 -59.28 40.78
N PRO A 223 15.07 -58.87 42.06
CA PRO A 223 15.23 -59.82 43.15
C PRO A 223 14.00 -60.73 43.30
N LYS A 224 12.79 -60.24 43.04
CA LYS A 224 11.57 -61.07 43.03
C LYS A 224 11.58 -62.10 41.91
N PHE A 225 12.04 -61.75 40.70
CA PHE A 225 12.20 -62.72 39.61
C PHE A 225 13.28 -63.76 39.91
N LEU A 226 14.38 -63.35 40.54
CA LEU A 226 15.40 -64.29 41.00
C LEU A 226 14.85 -65.22 42.09
N GLN A 227 14.06 -64.71 43.03
CA GLN A 227 13.35 -65.54 44.00
C GLN A 227 12.38 -66.51 43.30
N MET A 228 11.56 -66.02 42.37
CA MET A 228 10.64 -66.88 41.61
C MET A 228 11.40 -67.95 40.83
N TYR A 229 12.48 -67.59 40.14
CA TYR A 229 13.36 -68.53 39.44
C TYR A 229 13.94 -69.57 40.40
N THR A 230 14.44 -69.16 41.56
CA THR A 230 14.96 -70.09 42.56
C THR A 230 13.87 -71.02 43.07
N THR A 231 12.65 -70.51 43.32
CA THR A 231 11.52 -71.35 43.74
C THR A 231 11.09 -72.32 42.66
N MET A 232 10.99 -71.89 41.40
CA MET A 232 10.67 -72.76 40.26
C MET A 232 11.75 -73.81 40.03
N SER A 233 13.03 -73.45 40.20
CA SER A 233 14.14 -74.38 40.09
C SER A 233 14.23 -75.37 41.26
N SER A 234 13.60 -75.04 42.40
CA SER A 234 13.51 -75.92 43.58
C SER A 234 12.26 -76.81 43.59
N LEU A 235 11.36 -76.64 42.62
CA LEU A 235 10.22 -77.54 42.47
C LEU A 235 10.70 -78.90 41.91
N PRO A 236 10.16 -80.02 42.43
CA PRO A 236 10.51 -81.34 41.93
C PRO A 236 10.12 -81.50 40.44
N PRO A 237 10.87 -82.29 39.64
CA PRO A 237 10.54 -82.54 38.23
C PRO A 237 9.10 -83.03 38.08
N THR A 238 8.33 -82.40 37.20
CA THR A 238 6.95 -82.78 36.85
C THR A 238 6.91 -84.08 36.05
N ASP A 239 7.25 -85.20 36.68
CA ASP A 239 6.99 -86.56 36.18
C ASP A 239 5.94 -87.30 37.03
N THR A 240 5.34 -86.63 38.03
CA THR A 240 4.29 -87.22 38.87
C THR A 240 3.08 -86.31 39.03
N ILE A 241 2.61 -85.72 37.93
CA ILE A 241 1.21 -85.28 37.80
C ILE A 241 0.62 -85.97 36.58
N THR A 242 -0.25 -86.92 36.85
CA THR A 242 -1.15 -87.56 35.89
C THR A 242 -1.92 -86.51 35.10
N PRO A 243 -2.05 -86.64 33.76
CA PRO A 243 -2.84 -85.71 32.97
C PRO A 243 -4.31 -85.79 33.42
N PRO A 244 -5.01 -84.68 33.71
CA PRO A 244 -6.44 -84.72 33.67
C PRO A 244 -6.86 -84.98 32.22
N THR A 245 -7.57 -86.09 32.05
CA THR A 245 -8.36 -86.46 30.88
C THR A 245 -8.97 -85.23 30.21
N SER A 246 -8.86 -85.20 28.89
CA SER A 246 -9.48 -84.25 27.97
C SER A 246 -10.87 -83.79 28.42
N SER A 247 -11.01 -82.49 28.61
CA SER A 247 -12.22 -81.80 28.18
C SER A 247 -11.79 -80.76 27.14
N ALA A 248 -11.92 -81.15 25.87
CA ALA A 248 -12.35 -80.19 24.87
C ALA A 248 -13.72 -79.66 25.34
N GLY A 249 -13.68 -78.66 26.20
CA GLY A 249 -14.82 -77.86 26.60
C GLY A 249 -14.56 -76.48 26.04
N THR A 250 -15.14 -76.21 24.88
CA THR A 250 -15.58 -74.88 24.47
C THR A 250 -16.39 -74.27 25.61
N THR A 251 -15.69 -73.69 26.57
CA THR A 251 -16.27 -72.75 27.53
C THR A 251 -15.55 -71.46 27.24
N THR A 252 -16.10 -70.73 26.27
CA THR A 252 -16.14 -69.28 26.40
C THR A 252 -16.78 -69.00 27.75
N GLU A 253 -15.98 -68.93 28.81
CA GLU A 253 -16.39 -68.28 30.05
C GLU A 253 -16.73 -66.84 29.66
N VAL A 254 -18.02 -66.56 29.57
CA VAL A 254 -18.57 -65.28 29.14
C VAL A 254 -18.04 -64.22 30.09
N GLY A 255 -17.01 -63.48 29.63
CA GLY A 255 -16.41 -62.36 30.36
C GLY A 255 -14.88 -62.33 30.38
N LYS A 256 -14.18 -63.46 30.18
CA LYS A 256 -12.70 -63.46 30.16
C LYS A 256 -12.17 -63.12 28.78
N ARG A 257 -11.17 -62.23 28.72
CA ARG A 257 -10.60 -61.76 27.46
C ARG A 257 -9.64 -62.82 26.91
N GLN A 258 -9.54 -62.93 25.58
CA GLN A 258 -8.74 -63.96 24.90
C GLN A 258 -7.26 -64.01 25.34
N TRP A 259 -6.72 -62.90 25.87
CA TRP A 259 -5.35 -62.83 26.40
C TRP A 259 -5.19 -63.43 27.80
N GLU A 260 -6.28 -63.68 28.52
CA GLU A 260 -6.30 -64.26 29.88
C GLU A 260 -6.41 -65.78 29.86
N THR A 261 -6.82 -66.38 28.74
CA THR A 261 -7.10 -67.82 28.63
C THR A 261 -5.95 -68.61 28.01
N SER A 262 -5.03 -67.95 27.30
CA SER A 262 -3.90 -68.61 26.66
C SER A 262 -2.73 -67.65 26.41
N HIS A 263 -1.49 -68.18 26.50
CA HIS A 263 -0.26 -67.44 26.16
C HIS A 263 -0.31 -66.90 24.72
N THR A 264 -0.84 -67.69 23.79
CA THR A 264 -1.02 -67.29 22.38
C THR A 264 -1.99 -66.11 22.24
N GLY A 265 -3.04 -66.05 23.06
CA GLY A 265 -3.95 -64.92 23.13
C GLY A 265 -3.28 -63.64 23.62
N TYR A 266 -2.38 -63.73 24.60
CA TYR A 266 -1.59 -62.59 25.08
C TYR A 266 -0.65 -62.03 23.99
N VAL A 267 0.04 -62.92 23.29
CA VAL A 267 0.96 -62.54 22.20
C VAL A 267 0.20 -61.82 21.07
N ASN A 268 -0.95 -62.35 20.65
CA ASN A 268 -1.78 -61.70 19.62
C ASN A 268 -2.34 -60.34 20.06
N TRP A 269 -2.76 -60.22 21.33
CA TRP A 269 -3.20 -58.95 21.89
C TRP A 269 -2.08 -57.90 21.93
N ALA A 270 -0.88 -58.29 22.36
CA ALA A 270 0.28 -57.40 22.44
C ALA A 270 0.72 -56.92 21.04
N LEU A 271 0.77 -57.82 20.06
CA LEU A 271 1.05 -57.50 18.66
C LEU A 271 0.01 -56.53 18.08
N SER A 272 -1.29 -56.76 18.32
CA SER A 272 -2.36 -55.88 17.85
C SER A 272 -2.25 -54.46 18.41
N ARG A 273 -1.81 -54.31 19.67
CA ARG A 273 -1.61 -53.00 20.30
C ARG A 273 -0.39 -52.25 19.75
N LEU A 274 0.69 -52.96 19.41
CA LEU A 274 1.85 -52.37 18.76
C LEU A 274 1.49 -51.83 17.37
N VAL A 275 0.79 -52.64 16.58
CA VAL A 275 0.31 -52.27 15.23
C VAL A 275 -0.67 -51.10 15.30
N SER A 276 -1.56 -51.09 16.30
CA SER A 276 -2.49 -49.98 16.51
C SER A 276 -1.78 -48.67 16.88
N ARG A 277 -0.66 -48.74 17.61
CA ARG A 277 0.13 -47.55 17.99
C ARG A 277 0.90 -46.98 16.80
N THR A 278 1.45 -47.83 15.94
CA THR A 278 2.12 -47.40 14.71
C THR A 278 1.11 -46.87 13.69
N ALA A 279 -0.07 -47.49 13.57
CA ALA A 279 -1.15 -47.00 12.73
C ALA A 279 -1.70 -45.64 13.20
N ARG A 280 -1.84 -45.42 14.52
CA ARG A 280 -2.27 -44.11 15.07
C ARG A 280 -1.23 -43.01 14.96
N SER A 281 0.05 -43.37 14.90
CA SER A 281 1.14 -42.41 14.67
C SER A 281 1.24 -41.97 13.20
N GLY A 282 0.57 -42.65 12.27
CA GLY A 282 0.53 -42.32 10.84
C GLY A 282 -0.76 -41.64 10.36
N THR A 283 -1.77 -41.49 11.22
CA THR A 283 -3.08 -40.91 10.87
C THR A 283 -3.40 -39.73 11.79
N SER A 284 -2.82 -38.57 11.46
CA SER A 284 -3.34 -37.27 11.87
C SER A 284 -3.23 -36.29 10.70
N THR A 285 -4.26 -36.33 9.84
CA THR A 285 -4.74 -35.38 8.80
C THR A 285 -5.50 -36.26 7.78
N VAL A 286 -6.77 -36.07 7.40
CA VAL A 286 -7.41 -34.91 6.76
C VAL A 286 -8.92 -35.21 6.66
N ASP A 287 -9.77 -34.20 6.85
CA ASP A 287 -10.96 -33.95 6.00
C ASP A 287 -11.32 -32.46 6.19
N GLY A 288 -11.31 -31.54 5.22
CA GLY A 288 -11.02 -31.61 3.79
C GLY A 288 -10.77 -30.19 3.23
N GLY A 289 -10.65 -30.09 1.90
CA GLY A 289 -10.80 -28.82 1.16
C GLY A 289 -9.51 -28.17 0.62
N GLY A 290 -9.13 -28.53 -0.61
CA GLY A 290 -8.51 -27.64 -1.62
C GLY A 290 -7.25 -26.84 -1.27
N GLY A 291 -6.07 -27.36 -1.63
CA GLY A 291 -4.82 -26.59 -1.63
C GLY A 291 -3.52 -27.41 -1.52
N GLY A 292 -3.48 -28.62 -2.08
CA GLY A 292 -2.53 -29.67 -1.69
C GLY A 292 -1.10 -29.64 -2.27
N ALA A 293 -0.62 -28.52 -2.83
CA ALA A 293 0.77 -28.42 -3.32
C ALA A 293 1.63 -27.45 -2.48
N SER A 294 1.07 -26.34 -2.00
CA SER A 294 1.79 -25.38 -1.17
C SER A 294 1.86 -25.80 0.30
N THR A 295 0.84 -26.48 0.83
CA THR A 295 0.83 -26.95 2.23
C THR A 295 1.76 -28.14 2.45
N VAL A 296 1.87 -29.04 1.46
CA VAL A 296 2.84 -30.15 1.51
C VAL A 296 4.28 -29.64 1.42
N ALA A 297 4.52 -28.54 0.68
CA ALA A 297 5.83 -27.88 0.66
C ALA A 297 6.14 -27.17 1.98
N VAL A 298 5.14 -26.55 2.61
CA VAL A 298 5.29 -25.87 3.91
C VAL A 298 5.44 -26.86 5.07
N ASP A 299 4.72 -27.98 5.07
CA ASP A 299 4.88 -29.08 6.05
C ASP A 299 6.19 -29.84 5.83
N ARG A 300 6.64 -29.99 4.57
CA ARG A 300 8.01 -30.47 4.29
C ARG A 300 9.07 -29.47 4.74
N LEU A 301 8.83 -28.17 4.61
CA LEU A 301 9.71 -27.13 5.11
C LEU A 301 9.72 -27.06 6.65
N ASP A 302 8.62 -27.32 7.34
CA ASP A 302 8.55 -27.35 8.80
C ASP A 302 9.14 -28.66 9.38
N ALA A 303 8.93 -29.79 8.69
CA ALA A 303 9.63 -31.04 8.97
C ALA A 303 11.13 -30.93 8.70
N MET A 304 11.54 -30.34 7.57
CA MET A 304 12.95 -30.05 7.29
C MET A 304 13.52 -29.03 8.27
N ALA A 305 12.77 -28.00 8.68
CA ALA A 305 13.21 -27.05 9.70
C ALA A 305 13.39 -27.70 11.08
N SER A 306 12.64 -28.77 11.37
CA SER A 306 12.85 -29.61 12.55
C SER A 306 14.04 -30.58 12.42
N GLU A 307 14.52 -30.82 11.20
CA GLU A 307 15.65 -31.69 10.84
C GLU A 307 16.95 -30.92 10.50
N ILE A 308 16.92 -29.58 10.51
CA ILE A 308 18.11 -28.70 10.43
C ILE A 308 18.84 -28.75 11.79
N GLY A 309 19.46 -29.90 12.06
CA GLY A 309 20.46 -30.11 13.11
C GLY A 309 21.79 -30.65 12.57
N THR A 310 21.86 -30.99 11.29
CA THR A 310 23.02 -31.68 10.70
C THR A 310 23.49 -30.95 9.44
N GLY A 311 24.78 -30.63 9.35
CA GLY A 311 25.34 -29.71 8.33
C GLY A 311 25.04 -30.04 6.86
N ASP A 312 24.75 -31.31 6.54
CA ASP A 312 24.44 -31.75 5.18
C ASP A 312 23.03 -31.31 4.71
N SER A 313 22.09 -31.07 5.62
CA SER A 313 20.75 -30.58 5.25
C SER A 313 20.75 -29.09 4.94
N LEU A 314 21.60 -28.30 5.63
CA LEU A 314 21.87 -26.90 5.30
C LEU A 314 22.47 -26.74 3.90
N ARG A 315 23.38 -27.65 3.53
CA ARG A 315 23.99 -27.67 2.19
C ARG A 315 22.96 -27.93 1.09
N ARG A 316 22.06 -28.90 1.28
CA ARG A 316 20.99 -29.19 0.30
C ARG A 316 19.96 -28.06 0.19
N ALA A 317 19.64 -27.39 1.29
CA ALA A 317 18.74 -26.24 1.28
C ALA A 317 19.36 -25.04 0.53
N LEU A 318 20.66 -24.78 0.71
CA LEU A 318 21.39 -23.76 -0.02
C LEU A 318 21.49 -24.07 -1.53
N GLU A 319 21.75 -25.34 -1.89
CA GLU A 319 21.75 -25.77 -3.29
C GLU A 319 20.37 -25.61 -3.95
N ALA A 320 19.28 -25.89 -3.22
CA ALA A 320 17.92 -25.68 -3.71
C ALA A 320 17.59 -24.20 -3.94
N VAL A 321 18.03 -23.30 -3.05
CA VAL A 321 17.84 -21.85 -3.20
C VAL A 321 18.68 -21.30 -4.36
N GLY A 322 19.93 -21.77 -4.53
CA GLY A 322 20.78 -21.39 -5.66
C GLY A 322 20.19 -21.77 -7.02
N ASN A 323 19.50 -22.92 -7.10
CA ASN A 323 18.83 -23.36 -8.33
C ASN A 323 17.60 -22.48 -8.67
N VAL A 324 16.90 -21.97 -7.66
CA VAL A 324 15.76 -21.05 -7.87
C VAL A 324 16.22 -19.69 -8.37
N ASP A 325 17.32 -19.18 -7.84
CA ASP A 325 17.92 -17.90 -8.26
C ASP A 325 18.42 -17.96 -9.72
N GLN A 326 19.05 -19.08 -10.09
CA GLN A 326 19.41 -19.33 -11.49
C GLN A 326 18.20 -19.42 -12.41
N ALA A 327 17.11 -20.07 -11.98
CA ALA A 327 15.89 -20.15 -12.78
C ALA A 327 15.25 -18.76 -12.99
N LEU A 328 15.26 -17.89 -11.97
CA LEU A 328 14.74 -16.52 -12.08
C LEU A 328 15.59 -15.67 -13.03
N SER A 329 16.92 -15.78 -12.96
CA SER A 329 17.82 -15.06 -13.88
C SER A 329 17.64 -15.46 -15.35
N GLN A 330 17.31 -16.73 -15.62
CA GLN A 330 17.02 -17.21 -16.98
C GLN A 330 15.68 -16.68 -17.51
N VAL A 331 14.70 -16.47 -16.64
CA VAL A 331 13.41 -15.86 -17.02
C VAL A 331 13.60 -14.39 -17.37
N GLU A 332 14.38 -13.65 -16.57
CA GLU A 332 14.67 -12.24 -16.82
C GLU A 332 15.44 -12.02 -18.13
N GLN A 333 16.39 -12.90 -18.46
CA GLN A 333 17.10 -12.88 -19.73
C GLN A 333 16.19 -13.16 -20.94
N ARG A 334 15.19 -14.04 -20.78
CA ARG A 334 14.20 -14.31 -21.84
C ARG A 334 13.29 -13.11 -22.09
N GLU A 335 12.88 -12.41 -21.05
CA GLU A 335 12.08 -11.18 -21.19
C GLU A 335 12.86 -10.06 -21.87
N GLN A 336 14.15 -9.92 -21.57
CA GLN A 336 15.02 -8.95 -22.25
C GLN A 336 15.23 -9.28 -23.73
N GLN A 337 15.39 -10.56 -24.09
CA GLN A 337 15.49 -10.99 -25.49
C GLN A 337 14.18 -10.75 -26.27
N GLN A 338 13.02 -10.99 -25.64
CA GLN A 338 11.73 -10.70 -26.26
C GLN A 338 11.52 -9.19 -26.49
N ARG A 339 11.97 -8.35 -25.55
CA ARG A 339 11.96 -6.89 -25.75
C ARG A 339 12.87 -6.45 -26.90
N GLN A 340 14.05 -7.04 -27.04
CA GLN A 340 14.95 -6.71 -28.15
C GLN A 340 14.39 -7.17 -29.50
N GLN A 341 13.68 -8.29 -29.56
CA GLN A 341 13.01 -8.75 -30.80
C GLN A 341 11.82 -7.87 -31.21
N GLN A 342 11.16 -7.20 -30.25
CA GLN A 342 10.07 -6.25 -30.55
C GLN A 342 10.59 -4.86 -30.99
N LEU A 343 11.88 -4.57 -30.80
CA LEU A 343 12.53 -3.30 -31.14
C LEU A 343 13.33 -3.34 -32.45
N SER A 344 13.32 -4.46 -33.18
CA SER A 344 13.82 -4.49 -34.55
C SER A 344 12.74 -3.94 -35.50
N PRO A 345 13.01 -2.87 -36.26
CA PRO A 345 12.08 -2.37 -37.27
C PRO A 345 11.81 -3.47 -38.30
N LYS A 346 10.54 -3.66 -38.63
CA LYS A 346 10.10 -4.43 -39.78
C LYS A 346 10.46 -3.58 -40.99
N ASP A 347 11.45 -4.01 -41.77
CA ASP A 347 11.74 -3.39 -43.06
C ASP A 347 10.48 -3.52 -43.94
N ASP A 348 9.92 -2.36 -44.31
CA ASP A 348 8.84 -2.21 -45.27
C ASP A 348 9.42 -2.38 -46.67
N ASP A 349 9.11 -3.49 -47.33
CA ASP A 349 9.25 -3.64 -48.77
C ASP A 349 7.95 -4.22 -49.35
N GLU A 350 7.36 -3.41 -50.23
CA GLU A 350 6.69 -3.76 -51.50
C GLU A 350 5.45 -4.69 -51.46
N ASP A 351 4.28 -4.13 -51.81
CA ASP A 351 3.66 -4.46 -53.09
C ASP A 351 2.44 -3.54 -53.37
N ASP A 352 2.71 -2.56 -54.20
CA ASP A 352 1.79 -1.72 -54.94
C ASP A 352 1.32 -2.50 -56.17
N ASP A 353 0.14 -3.15 -56.11
CA ASP A 353 -0.58 -3.57 -57.32
C ASP A 353 -2.00 -4.05 -56.98
N ARG A 354 -3.01 -3.21 -57.29
CA ARG A 354 -4.35 -3.58 -57.81
C ARG A 354 -5.37 -2.46 -57.59
N MET A 355 -5.48 -1.58 -58.58
CA MET A 355 -6.74 -0.91 -58.91
C MET A 355 -6.76 -0.56 -60.40
N GLN A 356 -7.04 -1.56 -61.24
CA GLN A 356 -7.67 -1.37 -62.55
C GLN A 356 -8.68 -2.49 -62.74
N GLU A 357 -9.96 -2.17 -62.54
CA GLU A 357 -11.10 -2.57 -63.37
C GLU A 357 -12.33 -1.71 -63.02
#